data_AF-A0A538K272-F1
#
_entry.id   AF-A0A538K272-F1
#
_cell.length_a   1.000
_cell.length_b   1.000
_cell.length_c   1.000
_cell.angle_alpha   90.00
_cell.angle_beta   90.00
_cell.angle_gamma   90.00
#
_symmetry.space_group_name_H-M   'P 1'
#
loop_
_entity.id
_entity.type
_entity.pdbx_description
1 polymer ?
#
loop_
_entity_poly.entity_id
_entity_poly.type
_entity_poly.pdbx_seq_one_letter_code
_entity_poly.pdbx_strand_id
1 'polypeptide(L)' 'MSIKACQHGYRVMFATAQQWVSRLKAAQERNQLEAELRRLERYQLLVVDEIGYLPLERQA' A
#
# COMPACT_ATOMS: atom_id res chain seq x y z
N MET A 1 8.79 -14.49 0.53
CA MET A 1 9.38 -13.80 1.69
C MET A 1 8.31 -13.33 2.67
N SER A 2 7.24 -12.71 2.17
CA SER A 2 6.13 -12.18 2.96
C SER A 2 5.40 -13.22 3.83
N ILE A 3 5.23 -14.46 3.34
CA ILE A 3 4.63 -15.56 4.12
C ILE A 3 5.44 -15.86 5.39
N LYS A 4 6.78 -15.82 5.32
CA LYS A 4 7.63 -16.00 6.50
C LYS A 4 7.45 -14.87 7.50
N ALA A 5 7.30 -13.63 7.04
CA ALA A 5 7.02 -12.50 7.93
C ALA A 5 5.69 -12.67 8.68
N CYS A 6 4.64 -13.16 7.99
CA CYS A 6 3.38 -13.50 8.66
C CYS A 6 3.57 -14.61 9.72
N GLN A 7 4.35 -15.65 9.39
CA GLN A 7 4.64 -16.76 10.30
C GLN A 7 5.42 -16.32 11.56
N HIS A 8 6.20 -15.25 11.47
CA HIS A 8 6.92 -14.64 12.60
C HIS A 8 6.10 -13.59 13.35
N GLY A 9 4.80 -13.44 13.07
CA GLY A 9 3.91 -12.53 13.79
C GLY A 9 4.01 -11.06 13.38
N TYR A 10 4.71 -10.74 12.28
CA TYR A 10 4.71 -9.39 11.74
C TYR A 10 3.35 -9.06 11.12
N ARG A 11 2.86 -7.84 11.35
CA ARG A 11 1.70 -7.29 10.68
C ARG A 11 2.11 -6.94 9.26
N VAL A 12 1.69 -7.78 8.32
CA VAL A 12 1.92 -7.59 6.90
C VAL A 12 0.61 -7.16 6.23
N MET A 13 0.67 -6.16 5.36
CA MET A 13 -0.45 -5.79 4.50
C MET A 13 -0.13 -6.08 3.05
N PHE A 14 -1.04 -6.78 2.37
CA PHE A 14 -0.94 -7.09 0.94
C PHE A 14 -1.99 -6.30 0.19
N ALA A 15 -1.61 -5.72 -0.94
CA ALA A 15 -2.54 -5.25 -1.95
C ALA A 15 -1.83 -5.21 -3.32
N THR A 16 -2.61 -5.30 -4.40
CA THR A 16 -2.09 -5.06 -5.74
C THR A 16 -1.71 -3.59 -5.90
N ALA A 17 -0.85 -3.29 -6.86
CA ALA A 17 -0.43 -1.92 -7.15
C ALA A 17 -1.64 -1.01 -7.47
N GLN A 18 -2.63 -1.53 -8.21
CA GLN A 18 -3.88 -0.81 -8.49
C GLN A 18 -4.67 -0.52 -7.20
N GLN A 19 -4.77 -1.47 -6.28
CA GLN A 19 -5.47 -1.28 -5.01
C GLN A 19 -4.77 -0.23 -4.14
N TRP A 20 -3.44 -0.20 -4.13
CA TRP A 20 -2.67 0.84 -3.45
C TRP A 20 -2.97 2.23 -4.02
N VAL A 21 -2.89 2.39 -5.33
CA VAL A 21 -3.20 3.66 -6.00
C VAL A 21 -4.63 4.10 -5.71
N SER A 22 -5.62 3.23 -5.90
CA SER A 22 -7.02 3.57 -5.65
C SER A 22 -7.27 4.00 -4.21
N ARG A 23 -6.68 3.28 -3.23
CA ARG A 23 -6.79 3.64 -1.80
C ARG A 23 -6.19 5.02 -1.53
N LEU A 24 -4.95 5.25 -1.98
CA LEU A 24 -4.23 6.48 -1.66
C LEU A 24 -4.85 7.69 -2.36
N LYS A 25 -5.30 7.53 -3.62
CA LYS A 25 -6.06 8.57 -4.34
C LYS A 25 -7.36 8.91 -3.62
N ALA A 26 -8.16 7.91 -3.24
CA ALA A 26 -9.40 8.14 -2.51
C ALA A 26 -9.17 8.83 -1.14
N ALA A 27 -8.08 8.50 -0.45
CA ALA A 27 -7.71 9.17 0.80
C ALA A 27 -7.30 10.63 0.56
N GLN A 28 -6.56 10.90 -0.52
CA GLN A 28 -6.18 12.26 -0.93
C GLN A 28 -7.40 13.11 -1.30
N GLU A 29 -8.32 12.57 -2.11
CA GLU A 29 -9.56 13.25 -2.50
C GLU A 29 -10.43 13.63 -1.29
N ARG A 30 -10.34 12.85 -0.20
CA ARG A 30 -11.06 13.09 1.05
C ARG A 30 -10.29 13.94 2.07
N ASN A 31 -9.11 14.46 1.72
CA ASN A 31 -8.19 15.13 2.65
C ASN A 31 -7.81 14.27 3.88
N GLN A 32 -7.75 12.96 3.71
CA GLN A 32 -7.44 11.97 4.75
C GLN A 32 -6.13 11.21 4.47
N LEU A 33 -5.35 11.63 3.47
CA LEU A 33 -4.12 10.96 3.07
C LEU A 33 -3.16 10.75 4.26
N GLU A 34 -2.94 11.77 5.06
CA GLU A 34 -2.04 11.71 6.21
C GLU A 34 -2.51 10.70 7.27
N ALA A 35 -3.83 10.61 7.49
CA ALA A 35 -4.40 9.63 8.40
C ALA A 35 -4.21 8.20 7.88
N GLU A 36 -4.34 8.00 6.56
CA GLU A 36 -4.05 6.69 5.96
C GLU A 36 -2.58 6.34 6.00
N LEU A 37 -1.66 7.28 5.78
CA LEU A 37 -0.23 7.04 5.92
C LEU A 37 0.11 6.62 7.36
N ARG A 38 -0.39 7.35 8.37
CA ARG A 38 -0.28 6.96 9.79
C ARG A 38 -0.85 5.58 10.09
N ARG A 39 -1.92 5.18 9.39
CA ARG A 39 -2.46 3.81 9.51
C ARG A 39 -1.50 2.77 8.94
N LEU A 40 -0.89 3.06 7.79
CA LEU A 40 0.02 2.17 7.10
C LEU A 40 1.35 2.00 7.84
N GLU A 41 1.84 3.03 8.54
CA GLU A 41 3.03 2.96 9.41
C GLU A 41 2.95 1.89 10.50
N ARG A 42 1.74 1.44 10.86
CA ARG A 42 1.57 0.37 11.86
C ARG A 42 1.97 -1.01 11.32
N TYR A 43 2.02 -1.19 10.01
CA TYR A 43 2.42 -2.47 9.42
C TYR A 43 3.94 -2.52 9.30
N GLN A 44 4.54 -3.64 9.69
CA GLN A 44 5.99 -3.83 9.56
C GLN A 44 6.41 -4.16 8.13
N LEU A 45 5.46 -4.60 7.29
CA LEU A 45 5.70 -4.89 5.89
C LEU A 45 4.45 -4.55 5.07
N LEU A 46 4.63 -3.72 4.05
CA LEU A 46 3.64 -3.49 3.01
C LEU A 46 4.11 -4.21 1.73
N VAL A 47 3.26 -5.06 1.18
CA VAL A 47 3.53 -5.79 -0.06
C VAL A 47 2.70 -5.16 -1.16
N VAL A 48 3.39 -4.77 -2.22
CA VAL A 48 2.80 -4.29 -3.47
C VAL A 48 2.96 -5.41 -4.48
N ASP A 49 1.85 -6.03 -4.86
CA ASP A 49 1.83 -7.07 -5.88
C ASP A 49 1.45 -6.49 -7.25
N GLU A 50 1.67 -7.26 -8.31
CA GLU A 50 1.14 -6.98 -9.66
C GLU A 50 1.54 -5.61 -10.24
N ILE A 51 2.78 -5.17 -9.98
CA ILE A 51 3.27 -3.84 -10.40
C ILE A 51 3.36 -3.70 -11.94
N GLY A 52 3.49 -4.81 -12.67
CA GLY A 52 3.91 -4.84 -14.08
C GLY A 52 3.00 -4.13 -15.09
N TYR A 53 1.80 -3.67 -14.71
CA TYR A 53 0.85 -3.00 -15.59
C TYR A 53 0.48 -1.58 -15.14
N LEU A 54 1.05 -1.06 -14.06
CA LEU A 54 0.65 0.25 -13.58
C LEU A 54 1.14 1.34 -14.57
N PRO A 55 0.24 2.16 -15.16
CA PRO A 55 0.69 3.28 -15.97
C PRO A 55 1.48 4.21 -15.06
N LEU A 56 2.81 4.26 -15.24
CA LEU A 56 3.68 5.27 -14.67
C LEU A 56 3.36 6.59 -15.37
N GLU A 57 2.17 7.14 -15.15
CA GLU A 57 1.94 8.56 -15.38
C GLU A 57 2.79 9.28 -14.33
N ARG A 58 4.06 9.49 -14.68
CA ARG A 58 4.91 10.49 -14.04
C ARG A 58 4.17 11.80 -14.26
N GLN A 59 3.51 12.31 -13.22
CA GLN A 59 3.21 13.73 -13.18
C GLN A 59 4.57 14.43 -13.17
N ALA A 60 4.95 14.96 -14.33
CA ALA A 60 6.13 15.79 -14.53
C ALA A 60 5.85 17.20 -14.03
#